data_AF-A0A952ESC0-F1
#
_entry.id   AF-A0A952ESC0-F1
#
_cell.length_a   1.000
_cell.length_b   1.000
_cell.length_c   1.000
_cell.angle_alpha   90.00
_cell.angle_beta   90.00
_cell.angle_gamma   90.00
#
_symmetry.space_group_name_H-M   'P 1'
#
loop_
_entity.id
_entity.type
_entity.pdbx_description
1 polymer ?
#
loop_
_entity_poly.entity_id
_entity_poly.type
_entity_poly.pdbx_seq_one_letter_code
_entity_poly.pdbx_strand_id
1 'polypeptide(L)'
;MPDFETLFSPEQPLARLAVALAIGLLIGLERGWSARSEREGERAAGFRTHAISGLLGGIAALIGLRTTPLVIGFAFLGFAGVSLMFHWLEAREEKNFSATGAIAGLMAFLLGALSVIGEPGLAAAAATATVVLLALKSTL
;
A
#
# COMPACT_ATOMS: atom_id res chain seq x y z
N MET A 1 24.85 -22.26 0.10
CA MET A 1 23.58 -21.94 -0.59
C MET A 1 22.57 -21.74 0.53
N PRO A 2 21.99 -20.55 0.73
CA PRO A 2 20.99 -20.38 1.78
C PRO A 2 19.79 -21.29 1.48
N ASP A 3 19.32 -22.05 2.47
CA ASP A 3 18.15 -22.91 2.31
C ASP A 3 16.90 -22.06 2.03
N PHE A 4 15.99 -22.53 1.18
CA PHE A 4 14.81 -21.76 0.74
C PHE A 4 13.96 -21.28 1.92
N GLU A 5 13.89 -22.07 3.01
CA GLU A 5 13.19 -21.68 4.23
C GLU A 5 13.84 -20.50 4.96
N THR A 6 15.15 -20.35 4.86
CA THR A 6 15.85 -19.21 5.47
C THR A 6 15.46 -17.91 4.76
N LEU A 7 15.31 -17.94 3.43
CA LEU A 7 14.95 -16.77 2.61
C LEU A 7 13.60 -16.14 2.97
N PHE A 8 12.67 -16.94 3.51
CA PHE A 8 11.34 -16.50 3.93
C PHE A 8 11.22 -16.24 5.44
N SER A 9 12.34 -16.29 6.17
CA SER A 9 12.35 -15.90 7.58
C SER A 9 12.09 -14.38 7.70
N PRO A 10 11.22 -13.91 8.62
CA PRO A 10 10.83 -12.49 8.76
C PRO A 10 12.01 -11.53 8.99
N GLU A 11 13.12 -12.07 9.45
CA GLU A 11 14.40 -11.37 9.65
C GLU A 11 15.03 -10.91 8.32
N GLN A 12 14.74 -11.61 7.22
CA GLN A 12 15.37 -11.35 5.93
C GLN A 12 14.67 -10.21 5.17
N PRO A 13 15.44 -9.32 4.52
CA PRO A 13 14.88 -8.25 3.69
C PRO A 13 13.89 -8.73 2.64
N LEU A 14 14.11 -9.93 2.07
CA LEU A 14 13.22 -10.52 1.07
C LEU A 14 11.84 -10.84 1.66
N ALA A 15 11.80 -11.49 2.83
CA ALA A 15 10.54 -11.79 3.52
C ALA A 15 9.78 -10.52 3.90
N ARG A 16 10.48 -9.50 4.41
CA ARG A 16 9.86 -8.20 4.75
C ARG A 16 9.29 -7.49 3.52
N LEU A 17 10.01 -7.50 2.40
CA LEU A 17 9.48 -6.97 1.13
C LEU A 17 8.30 -7.80 0.59
N ALA A 18 8.31 -9.12 0.79
CA ALA A 18 7.17 -9.97 0.45
C ALA A 18 5.94 -9.62 1.30
N VAL A 19 6.12 -9.33 2.59
CA VAL A 19 5.05 -8.82 3.46
C VAL A 19 4.58 -7.43 2.99
N ALA A 20 5.48 -6.52 2.65
CA ALA A 20 5.12 -5.21 2.11
C ALA A 20 4.27 -5.31 0.83
N LEU A 21 4.65 -6.22 -0.07
CA LEU A 21 3.89 -6.54 -1.28
C LEU A 21 2.53 -7.15 -0.93
N ALA A 22 2.49 -8.13 -0.03
CA ALA A 22 1.26 -8.79 0.40
C ALA A 22 0.26 -7.81 1.05
N ILE A 23 0.75 -6.85 1.85
CA ILE A 23 -0.04 -5.76 2.42
C ILE A 23 -0.67 -4.92 1.30
N GLY A 24 0.13 -4.50 0.32
CA GLY A 24 -0.37 -3.73 -0.82
C GLY A 24 -1.39 -4.51 -1.67
N LEU A 25 -1.15 -5.81 -1.87
CA LEU A 25 -2.07 -6.72 -2.57
C LEU A 25 -3.39 -6.87 -1.80
N LEU A 26 -3.35 -7.03 -0.48
CA LEU A 26 -4.54 -7.18 0.37
C LEU A 26 -5.44 -5.95 0.29
N ILE A 27 -4.85 -4.75 0.43
CA ILE A 27 -5.58 -3.48 0.29
C ILE A 27 -6.12 -3.32 -1.14
N GLY A 28 -5.30 -3.64 -2.14
CA GLY A 28 -5.67 -3.56 -3.55
C GLY A 28 -6.76 -4.53 -3.96
N LEU A 29 -6.84 -5.71 -3.33
CA LEU A 29 -7.89 -6.70 -3.59
C LEU A 29 -9.24 -6.19 -3.11
N GLU A 30 -9.30 -5.65 -1.90
CA GLU A 30 -10.53 -5.06 -1.36
C GLU A 30 -11.01 -3.89 -2.22
N ARG A 31 -10.10 -2.97 -2.56
CA ARG A 31 -10.44 -1.82 -3.42
C ARG A 31 -10.85 -2.26 -4.83
N GLY A 32 -10.17 -3.25 -5.41
CA GLY A 32 -10.50 -3.79 -6.72
C GLY A 32 -11.82 -4.56 -6.76
N TRP A 33 -12.20 -5.21 -5.66
CA TRP A 33 -13.49 -5.87 -5.51
C TRP A 33 -14.63 -4.85 -5.30
N SER A 34 -14.43 -3.87 -4.41
CA SER A 34 -15.39 -2.77 -4.18
C SER A 34 -15.64 -1.94 -5.44
N ALA A 35 -14.64 -1.76 -6.31
CA ALA A 35 -14.81 -1.06 -7.58
C ALA A 35 -15.64 -1.84 -8.63
N ARG A 36 -15.90 -3.15 -8.43
CA ARG A 36 -16.77 -3.93 -9.34
C ARG A 36 -18.26 -3.61 -9.18
N SER A 37 -18.68 -3.10 -8.02
CA SER A 37 -20.04 -2.59 -7.82
C SER A 37 -20.21 -1.15 -8.31
N GLU A 38 -19.11 -0.46 -8.64
CA GLU A 38 -19.10 0.91 -9.18
C GLU A 38 -19.25 0.87 -10.72
N ARG A 39 -19.80 1.92 -11.34
CA ARG A 39 -20.13 1.92 -12.78
C ARG A 39 -18.84 1.85 -13.62
N GLU A 40 -18.92 1.30 -14.84
CA GLU A 40 -17.79 1.34 -15.79
C GLU A 40 -17.38 2.79 -16.05
N GLY A 41 -16.24 3.18 -15.49
CA GLY A 41 -15.79 4.57 -15.36
C GLY A 41 -15.02 4.74 -14.05
N GLU A 42 -15.71 4.56 -12.92
CA GLU A 42 -15.26 4.87 -11.55
C GLU A 42 -14.21 3.90 -10.96
N ARG A 43 -13.45 3.17 -11.79
CA ARG A 43 -12.54 2.12 -11.35
C ARG A 43 -11.30 2.70 -10.67
N ALA A 44 -11.44 3.05 -9.39
CA ALA A 44 -10.34 3.53 -8.55
C ALA A 44 -9.14 2.56 -8.61
N ALA A 45 -7.93 3.15 -8.72
CA ALA A 45 -6.60 2.53 -8.67
C ALA A 45 -6.60 1.01 -8.40
N GLY A 46 -6.33 0.22 -9.45
CA GLY A 46 -6.44 -1.23 -9.39
C GLY A 46 -5.48 -1.92 -8.40
N PHE A 47 -5.72 -3.22 -8.19
CA PHE A 47 -4.92 -4.15 -7.39
C PHE A 47 -3.40 -4.00 -7.56
N ARG A 48 -2.94 -3.73 -8.80
CA ARG A 48 -1.51 -3.53 -9.11
C ARG A 48 -0.93 -2.27 -8.47
N THR A 49 -1.67 -1.16 -8.46
CA THR A 49 -1.19 0.12 -7.93
C THR A 49 -0.92 0.00 -6.43
N HIS A 50 -1.87 -0.54 -5.67
CA HIS A 50 -1.70 -0.71 -4.22
C HIS A 50 -0.58 -1.71 -3.87
N ALA A 51 -0.44 -2.79 -4.63
CA ALA A 51 0.68 -3.73 -4.49
C ALA A 51 2.03 -3.03 -4.67
N ILE A 52 2.15 -2.23 -5.73
CA ILE A 52 3.36 -1.45 -6.02
C ILE A 52 3.58 -0.37 -4.94
N SER A 53 2.53 0.27 -4.42
CA SER A 53 2.62 1.25 -3.34
C SER A 53 3.18 0.64 -2.05
N GLY A 54 2.70 -0.54 -1.66
CA GLY A 54 3.22 -1.27 -0.50
C GLY A 54 4.70 -1.65 -0.69
N LEU A 55 5.04 -2.20 -1.85
CA LEU A 55 6.42 -2.53 -2.18
C LEU A 55 7.33 -1.29 -2.21
N LEU A 56 6.85 -0.17 -2.76
CA LEU A 56 7.56 1.11 -2.80
C LEU A 56 7.91 1.60 -1.39
N GLY A 57 6.96 1.52 -0.46
CA GLY A 57 7.20 1.85 0.95
C GLY A 57 8.25 0.95 1.59
N GLY A 58 8.17 -0.36 1.36
CA GLY A 58 9.17 -1.32 1.83
C GLY A 58 10.57 -1.06 1.28
N ILE A 59 10.68 -0.76 -0.02
CA ILE A 59 11.96 -0.41 -0.66
C ILE A 59 12.51 0.90 -0.10
N ALA A 60 11.67 1.93 0.04
CA ALA A 60 12.08 3.21 0.63
C ALA A 60 12.62 3.03 2.06
N ALA A 61 11.96 2.18 2.86
CA ALA A 61 12.43 1.79 4.18
C ALA A 61 13.79 1.07 4.15
N LEU A 62 13.98 0.09 3.25
CA LEU A 62 15.27 -0.60 3.12
C LEU A 62 16.41 0.36 2.76
N ILE A 63 16.16 1.28 1.83
CA ILE A 63 17.14 2.31 1.46
C ILE A 63 17.41 3.21 2.67
N GLY A 64 16.36 3.63 3.39
CA GLY A 64 16.49 4.49 4.57
C GLY A 64 17.31 3.87 5.70
N LEU A 65 17.19 2.56 5.93
CA LEU A 65 18.00 1.82 6.91
C LEU A 65 19.51 1.81 6.57
N ARG A 66 19.86 1.97 5.29
CA ARG A 66 21.27 1.98 4.82
C ARG A 66 21.83 3.39 4.63
N THR A 67 20.99 4.41 4.63
CA THR A 67 21.36 5.78 4.27
C THR A 67 20.87 6.78 5.31
N THR A 68 19.60 7.18 5.22
CA THR A 68 18.94 8.08 6.16
C THR A 68 17.43 7.83 6.21
N PRO A 69 16.79 7.87 7.40
CA PRO A 69 15.34 7.77 7.52
C PRO A 69 14.56 8.81 6.71
N LEU A 70 15.19 9.94 6.37
CA LEU A 70 14.58 10.99 5.54
C LEU A 70 14.16 10.49 4.15
N VAL A 71 14.80 9.45 3.61
CA VAL A 71 14.42 8.85 2.32
C VAL A 71 12.97 8.38 2.35
N ILE A 72 12.52 7.80 3.47
CA ILE A 72 11.14 7.33 3.63
C ILE A 72 10.17 8.51 3.53
N GLY A 73 10.48 9.62 4.21
CA GLY A 73 9.68 10.84 4.18
C GLY A 73 9.61 11.47 2.79
N PHE A 74 10.73 11.63 2.10
CA PHE A 74 10.76 12.17 0.73
C PHE A 74 10.05 11.26 -0.27
N ALA A 75 10.24 9.94 -0.19
CA ALA A 75 9.54 8.97 -1.02
C ALA A 75 8.02 9.01 -0.76
N PHE A 76 7.61 9.11 0.50
CA PHE A 76 6.20 9.26 0.87
C PHE A 76 5.60 10.56 0.31
N LEU A 77 6.29 11.69 0.45
CA LEU A 77 5.83 12.97 -0.10
C LEU A 77 5.73 12.94 -1.64
N GLY A 78 6.72 12.36 -2.31
CA GLY A 78 6.69 12.18 -3.77
C GLY A 78 5.53 11.28 -4.20
N PHE A 79 5.35 10.14 -3.54
CA PHE A 79 4.23 9.24 -3.79
C PHE A 79 2.88 9.92 -3.51
N ALA A 80 2.73 10.62 -2.39
CA ALA A 80 1.52 11.34 -2.02
C ALA A 80 1.18 12.45 -3.04
N GLY A 81 2.18 13.18 -3.53
CA GLY A 81 1.99 14.18 -4.58
C GLY A 81 1.48 13.55 -5.89
N VAL A 82 2.08 12.45 -6.32
CA VAL A 82 1.64 11.70 -7.52
C VAL A 82 0.23 11.16 -7.33
N SER A 83 -0.06 10.50 -6.20
CA SER A 83 -1.38 9.97 -5.89
C SER A 83 -2.44 11.05 -5.84
N LEU A 84 -2.16 12.19 -5.20
CA LEU A 84 -3.08 13.31 -5.15
C LEU A 84 -3.36 13.88 -6.54
N MET A 85 -2.31 14.01 -7.38
CA MET A 85 -2.45 14.49 -8.75
C MET A 85 -3.36 13.57 -9.59
N PHE A 86 -3.13 12.25 -9.55
CA PHE A 86 -3.95 11.28 -10.28
C PHE A 86 -5.40 11.29 -9.79
N HIS A 87 -5.64 11.27 -8.49
CA HIS A 87 -7.00 11.33 -7.95
C HIS A 87 -7.69 12.67 -8.23
N TRP A 88 -6.95 13.76 -8.31
CA TRP A 88 -7.51 15.06 -8.68
C TRP A 88 -7.91 15.13 -10.16
N LEU A 89 -7.10 14.53 -11.05
CA LEU A 89 -7.42 14.39 -12.47
C LEU A 89 -8.69 13.54 -12.66
N GLU A 90 -8.75 12.38 -12.02
CA GLU A 90 -9.88 11.44 -12.06
C GLU A 90 -11.17 12.08 -11.50
N ALA A 91 -11.09 12.74 -10.34
CA ALA A 91 -12.23 13.44 -9.74
C ALA A 91 -12.77 14.58 -10.62
N ARG A 92 -11.90 15.22 -11.42
CA ARG A 92 -12.31 16.28 -12.34
C ARG A 92 -13.06 15.74 -13.56
N GLU A 93 -12.68 14.56 -14.05
CA GLU A 93 -13.38 13.88 -15.15
C GLU A 93 -14.71 13.28 -14.69
N GLU A 94 -14.75 12.67 -13.51
CA GLU A 94 -15.90 11.88 -13.04
C GLU A 94 -16.86 12.63 -12.11
N LYS A 95 -16.50 13.85 -11.66
CA LYS A 95 -17.20 14.63 -10.63
C LYS A 95 -17.42 13.86 -9.31
N ASN A 96 -16.68 12.79 -9.07
CA ASN A 96 -16.76 11.97 -7.87
C ASN A 96 -15.44 12.04 -7.10
N PHE A 97 -15.49 12.44 -5.83
CA PHE A 97 -14.31 12.61 -4.98
C PHE A 97 -14.19 11.44 -4.01
N SER A 98 -13.35 10.45 -4.32
CA SER A 98 -13.04 9.36 -3.37
C SER A 98 -11.71 9.60 -2.66
N ALA A 99 -11.73 10.41 -1.59
CA ALA A 99 -10.57 10.62 -0.71
C ALA A 99 -10.03 9.30 -0.13
N THR A 100 -10.91 8.31 0.06
CA THR A 100 -10.57 6.98 0.55
C THR A 100 -9.62 6.20 -0.37
N GLY A 101 -9.64 6.44 -1.69
CA GLY A 101 -8.71 5.78 -2.62
C GLY A 101 -7.27 6.26 -2.40
N ALA A 102 -7.09 7.58 -2.31
CA ALA A 102 -5.79 8.18 -2.04
C ALA A 102 -5.24 7.71 -0.69
N ILE A 103 -6.08 7.72 0.36
CA ILE A 103 -5.70 7.29 1.70
C ILE A 103 -5.32 5.80 1.71
N ALA A 104 -6.04 4.93 0.98
CA ALA A 104 -5.70 3.51 0.90
C ALA A 104 -4.30 3.29 0.28
N GLY A 105 -3.95 4.03 -0.77
CA GLY A 105 -2.61 4.00 -1.36
C GLY A 105 -1.52 4.46 -0.39
N LEU A 106 -1.77 5.55 0.36
CA LEU A 106 -0.85 6.06 1.39
C LEU A 106 -0.67 5.07 2.54
N MET A 107 -1.75 4.43 2.98
CA MET A 107 -1.71 3.38 3.99
C MET A 107 -0.89 2.18 3.50
N ALA A 108 -1.07 1.75 2.24
CA ALA A 108 -0.28 0.66 1.67
C ALA A 108 1.22 0.99 1.74
N PHE A 109 1.63 2.19 1.33
CA PHE A 109 3.03 2.63 1.44
C PHE A 109 3.53 2.60 2.88
N LEU A 110 2.83 3.23 3.82
CA LEU A 110 3.28 3.35 5.21
C LEU A 110 3.39 1.98 5.89
N LEU A 111 2.42 1.10 5.66
CA LEU A 111 2.43 -0.25 6.20
C LEU A 111 3.49 -1.13 5.53
N GLY A 112 3.74 -0.94 4.24
CA GLY A 112 4.88 -1.56 3.55
C GLY A 112 6.22 -1.14 4.15
N ALA A 113 6.40 0.16 4.41
CA ALA A 113 7.59 0.67 5.10
C ALA A 113 7.70 0.10 6.52
N LEU A 114 6.59 0.06 7.28
CA LEU A 114 6.53 -0.48 8.64
C LEU A 114 6.91 -1.96 8.69
N SER A 115 6.54 -2.76 7.68
CA SER A 115 6.92 -4.17 7.61
C SER A 115 8.45 -4.38 7.49
N VAL A 116 9.17 -3.35 7.03
CA VAL A 116 10.63 -3.39 6.88
C VAL A 116 11.36 -2.83 8.10
N ILE A 117 10.93 -1.68 8.64
CA ILE A 117 11.61 -1.05 9.78
C ILE A 117 11.10 -1.51 11.15
N GLY A 118 9.89 -2.06 11.22
CA GLY A 118 9.25 -2.51 12.45
C GLY A 118 8.97 -4.00 12.45
N GLU A 119 7.94 -4.41 13.21
CA GLU A 119 7.51 -5.80 13.25
C GLU A 119 6.56 -6.14 12.10
N PRO A 120 6.88 -7.15 11.25
CA PRO A 120 6.03 -7.53 10.12
C PRO A 120 4.62 -7.95 10.55
N GLY A 121 4.48 -8.58 11.72
CA GLY A 121 3.18 -8.99 12.27
C GLY A 121 2.28 -7.79 12.58
N LEU A 122 2.84 -6.72 13.15
CA LEU A 122 2.11 -5.47 13.42
C LEU A 122 1.65 -4.81 12.11
N ALA A 123 2.52 -4.77 11.11
CA ALA A 123 2.19 -4.21 9.80
C ALA A 123 1.05 -4.99 9.12
N ALA A 124 1.08 -6.32 9.17
CA ALA A 124 0.02 -7.18 8.64
C ALA A 124 -1.31 -7.02 9.40
N ALA A 125 -1.27 -6.93 10.73
CA ALA A 125 -2.46 -6.69 11.54
C ALA A 125 -3.10 -5.32 11.21
N ALA A 126 -2.30 -4.26 11.11
CA ALA A 126 -2.77 -2.94 10.74
C ALA A 126 -3.31 -2.88 9.29
N ALA A 127 -2.71 -3.63 8.36
CA ALA A 127 -3.23 -3.78 7.00
C ALA A 127 -4.59 -4.47 6.99
N THR A 128 -4.75 -5.52 7.79
CA THR A 128 -6.03 -6.23 7.94
C THR A 128 -7.10 -5.30 8.52
N ALA A 129 -6.78 -4.54 9.57
CA ALA A 129 -7.69 -3.55 10.13
C ALA A 129 -8.08 -2.46 9.10
N THR A 130 -7.11 -2.01 8.29
CA THR A 130 -7.36 -1.06 7.19
C THR A 130 -8.35 -1.64 6.19
N VAL A 131 -8.16 -2.89 5.77
CA VAL A 131 -9.08 -3.58 4.85
C VAL A 131 -10.47 -3.75 5.45
N VAL A 132 -10.59 -4.13 6.72
CA VAL A 132 -11.89 -4.23 7.39
C VAL A 132 -12.61 -2.88 7.39
N LEU A 133 -11.93 -1.78 7.70
CA LEU A 133 -12.52 -0.43 7.66
C LEU A 133 -12.97 -0.03 6.24
N LEU A 134 -12.18 -0.37 5.22
CA LEU A 134 -12.55 -0.13 3.82
C LEU A 134 -13.77 -0.96 3.41
N ALA A 135 -13.83 -2.22 3.84
CA ALA A 135 -14.95 -3.13 3.56
C ALA A 135 -16.24 -2.65 4.23
N LEU A 136 -16.18 -2.16 5.47
CA LEU A 136 -17.36 -1.66 6.19
C LEU A 136 -18.01 -0.44 5.50
N LYS A 137 -17.23 0.42 4.86
CA LYS A 137 -17.76 1.54 4.06
C LYS A 137 -18.72 1.05 2.95
N SER A 138 -18.51 -0.16 2.42
CA SER A 138 -19.40 -0.70 1.37
C SER A 138 -20.77 -1.14 1.88
N THR A 139 -20.92 -1.34 3.20
CA THR A 139 -22.15 -1.89 3.82
C THR A 139 -23.04 -0.83 4.46
N LEU A 140 -22.49 0.36 4.76
CA LEU A 140 -23.20 1.51 5.33
C LEU A 140 -23.75 2.43 4.24
#